data_AF-A0A497LY84-F1
#
_entry.id   AF-A0A497LY84-F1
#
_cell.length_a   1.000
_cell.length_b   1.000
_cell.length_c   1.000
_cell.angle_alpha   90.00
_cell.angle_beta   90.00
_cell.angle_gamma   90.00
#
_symmetry.space_group_name_H-M   'P 1'
#
loop_
_entity.id
_entity.type
_entity.pdbx_description
1 polymer ?
#
loop_
_entity_poly.entity_id
_entity_poly.type
_entity_poly.pdbx_seq_one_letter_code
_entity_poly.pdbx_strand_id
1 'polypeptide(L)' 'MPRKEYSLKDYEEMLKEKIKRKELKCHKCGNEEDFMVNELGHVFCNKCYEKIRFVRWNEK' A
#
# COMPACT_ATOMS: atom_id res chain seq x y z
N MET A 1 24.08 0.62 0.94
CA MET A 1 22.90 -0.16 1.38
C MET A 1 22.28 -0.76 0.13
N PRO A 2 22.23 -2.10 -0.02
CA PRO A 2 21.57 -2.69 -1.17
C PRO A 2 20.12 -2.24 -1.12
N ARG A 3 19.66 -1.56 -2.17
CA ARG A 3 18.23 -1.32 -2.37
C ARG A 3 17.64 -2.72 -2.48
N LYS A 4 16.98 -3.22 -1.43
CA LYS A 4 16.17 -4.44 -1.56
C LYS A 4 15.16 -4.12 -2.67
N GLU A 5 15.38 -4.68 -3.84
CA GLU A 5 14.42 -4.67 -4.94
C GLU A 5 13.27 -5.57 -4.48
N TYR A 6 12.33 -4.99 -3.74
CA TYR A 6 11.09 -5.66 -3.41
C TYR A 6 10.36 -5.92 -4.72
N SER A 7 9.96 -7.18 -4.94
CA SER A 7 9.15 -7.52 -6.11
C SER A 7 7.72 -7.02 -5.92
N LEU A 8 6.94 -6.93 -6.99
CA LEU A 8 5.50 -6.62 -6.90
C LEU A 8 4.79 -7.51 -5.86
N LYS A 9 5.14 -8.80 -5.84
CA LYS A 9 4.59 -9.78 -4.88
C LYS A 9 4.88 -9.41 -3.42
N ASP A 10 6.11 -8.99 -3.11
CA ASP A 10 6.45 -8.54 -1.76
C ASP A 10 5.57 -7.36 -1.34
N TYR A 11 5.41 -6.38 -2.23
CA TYR A 11 4.53 -5.23 -1.98
C TYR A 11 3.07 -5.66 -1.78
N GLU A 12 2.56 -6.60 -2.56
CA GLU A 12 1.19 -7.12 -2.40
C GLU A 12 1.00 -7.83 -1.06
N GLU A 13 1.97 -8.63 -0.61
CA GLU A 13 1.92 -9.29 0.70
C GLU A 13 1.96 -8.26 1.83
N MET A 14 2.88 -7.31 1.78
CA MET A 14 2.97 -6.21 2.75
C MET A 14 1.69 -5.36 2.74
N LEU A 15 1.07 -5.15 1.58
CA LEU A 15 -0.17 -4.39 1.46
C LEU A 15 -1.28 -5.09 2.24
N LYS A 16 -1.43 -6.40 2.03
CA LYS A 16 -2.43 -7.22 2.73
C LYS A 16 -2.22 -7.19 4.24
N GLU A 17 -0.98 -7.23 4.71
CA GLU A 17 -0.70 -7.10 6.15
C GLU A 17 -1.12 -5.73 6.70
N LYS A 18 -0.80 -4.63 5.99
CA LYS A 18 -1.22 -3.29 6.41
C LYS A 18 -2.74 -3.10 6.41
N ILE A 19 -3.43 -3.68 5.43
CA ILE A 19 -4.89 -3.70 5.37
C ILE A 19 -5.45 -4.46 6.58
N LYS A 20 -4.93 -5.66 6.88
CA LYS A 20 -5.34 -6.44 8.07
C LYS A 20 -5.14 -5.66 9.36
N ARG A 21 -4.06 -4.89 9.47
CA ARG A 21 -3.77 -4.02 10.63
C ARG A 21 -4.58 -2.71 10.63
N LYS A 22 -5.40 -2.46 9.61
CA LYS A 22 -6.15 -1.20 9.39
C LYS A 22 -5.27 0.05 9.42
N GLU A 23 -4.02 -0.08 8.98
CA GLU A 23 -3.07 1.06 8.89
C GLU A 23 -3.26 1.89 7.60
N LEU A 24 -4.10 1.42 6.69
CA LEU A 24 -4.38 2.08 5.42
C LEU A 24 -5.80 2.60 5.41
N LYS A 25 -5.93 3.91 5.19
CA LYS A 25 -7.21 4.58 5.01
C LYS A 25 -7.15 5.52 3.82
N CYS A 26 -8.13 5.40 2.92
CA CYS A 26 -8.30 6.38 1.87
C CYS A 26 -8.85 7.68 2.45
N HIS A 27 -8.11 8.77 2.29
CA HIS A 27 -8.55 10.10 2.72
C HIS A 27 -9.74 10.63 1.91
N LYS A 28 -9.99 10.12 0.70
CA LYS A 28 -11.05 10.59 -0.18
C LYS A 28 -12.40 9.94 0.14
N CYS A 29 -12.44 8.61 0.17
CA CYS A 29 -13.68 7.83 0.31
C CYS A 29 -13.78 7.06 1.63
N GLY A 30 -12.74 7.12 2.49
CA GLY A 30 -12.73 6.42 3.78
C GLY A 30 -12.53 4.91 3.67
N ASN A 31 -12.18 4.37 2.51
CA ASN A 31 -11.94 2.94 2.32
C ASN A 31 -10.73 2.45 3.14
N GLU A 32 -10.88 1.34 3.86
CA GLU A 32 -9.85 0.76 4.76
C GLU A 32 -9.51 -0.71 4.40
N GLU A 33 -10.19 -1.29 3.41
CA GLU A 33 -10.14 -2.73 3.13
C GLU A 33 -9.58 -3.05 1.73
N ASP A 34 -9.80 -2.18 0.73
CA ASP A 34 -9.55 -2.53 -0.67
C ASP A 34 -8.58 -1.57 -1.37
N PHE A 35 -7.33 -2.00 -1.52
CA PHE A 35 -6.26 -1.22 -2.13
C PHE A 35 -5.46 -2.08 -3.11
N MET A 36 -4.84 -1.44 -4.10
CA MET A 36 -3.87 -2.06 -5.00
C MET A 36 -2.50 -1.42 -4.82
N VAL A 37 -1.45 -2.15 -5.14
CA VAL A 37 -0.07 -1.64 -5.17
C VAL A 37 0.57 -1.93 -6.52
N ASN A 38 1.46 -1.05 -6.97
CA ASN A 38 2.22 -1.25 -8.22
C ASN A 38 3.67 -1.69 -7.96
N GLU A 39 4.42 -1.95 -9.03
CA GLU A 39 5.82 -2.40 -8.99
C GLU A 39 6.78 -1.40 -8.34
N LEU A 40 6.36 -0.14 -8.20
CA LEU A 40 7.11 0.93 -7.55
C LEU A 40 6.70 1.11 -6.06
N GLY A 41 5.79 0.29 -5.55
CA GLY A 41 5.25 0.41 -4.19
C GLY A 41 4.24 1.55 -4.01
N HIS A 42 3.68 2.11 -5.08
CA HIS A 42 2.58 3.07 -4.97
C HIS A 42 1.27 2.36 -4.69
N VAL A 43 0.57 2.77 -3.63
CA VAL A 43 -0.75 2.25 -3.27
C VAL A 43 -1.85 3.14 -3.80
N PHE A 44 -2.88 2.52 -4.36
CA PHE A 44 -4.09 3.20 -4.83
C PHE A 44 -5.31 2.57 -4.17
N CYS A 45 -6.31 3.39 -3.87
CA CYS A 45 -7.60 2.89 -3.42
C CYS A 45 -8.37 2.34 -4.61
N ASN A 46 -8.86 1.10 -4.52
CA ASN A 46 -9.59 0.49 -5.62
C ASN A 46 -11.01 1.08 -5.82
N LYS A 47 -11.57 1.74 -4.79
CA LYS A 47 -12.89 2.36 -4.87
C LYS A 47 -12.92 3.71 -5.59
N CYS A 48 -11.90 4.54 -5.38
CA CYS A 48 -11.87 5.91 -5.89
C CYS A 48 -10.65 6.21 -6.77
N TYR A 49 -9.80 5.19 -7.00
CA TYR A 49 -8.56 5.25 -7.76
C TYR A 49 -7.57 6.32 -7.29
N GLU A 50 -7.75 6.82 -6.07
CA GLU A 50 -6.88 7.84 -5.49
C GLU A 50 -5.57 7.21 -4.98
N LYS A 51 -4.46 7.85 -5.32
CA LYS A 51 -3.13 7.47 -4.83
C LYS A 51 -2.98 7.78 -3.34
N ILE A 52 -2.73 6.75 -2.52
CA ILE A 52 -2.41 6.90 -1.10
C ILE A 52 -0.94 7.32 -0.99
N ARG A 53 -0.70 8.54 -0.50
CA ARG A 53 0.66 9.09 -0.37
C ARG A 53 1.39 8.66 0.91
N PHE A 54 0.65 8.17 1.91
CA PHE A 54 1.18 7.88 3.25
C PHE A 54 1.51 6.40 3.48
N VAL A 55 1.81 5.63 2.43
CA VAL A 55 2.20 4.23 2.61
C VAL A 55 3.70 4.13 2.84
N ARG A 56 4.08 3.98 4.11
CA ARG A 56 5.45 3.66 4.50
C ARG A 56 5.63 2.14 4.51
N TRP A 57 6.42 1.63 3.57
CA TRP A 57 6.74 0.21 3.49
C TRP A 57 7.85 -0.22 4.46
N ASN A 58 8.73 0.70 4.85
CA ASN A 58 9.75 0.47 5.87
C ASN A 58 9.74 1.62 6.86
N GLU A 59 9.32 1.35 8.09
CA GLU A 59 9.89 2.03 9.24
C GLU A 59 11.09 1.19 9.65
N LYS A 60 12.27 1.81 9.56
CA LYS A 60 13.57 1.19 9.80
C LYS A 60 13.81 1.03 11.29
#